data_AF-A0A954QT92-F1
#
_entry.id   AF-A0A954QT92-F1
#
_cell.length_a   1.000
_cell.length_b   1.000
_cell.length_c   1.000
_cell.angle_alpha   90.00
_cell.angle_beta   90.00
_cell.angle_gamma   90.00
#
_symmetry.space_group_name_H-M   'P 1'
#
loop_
_entity.id
_entity.type
_entity.pdbx_description
1 polymer ?
#
loop_
_entity_poly.entity_id
_entity_poly.type
_entity_poly.pdbx_seq_one_letter_code
_entity_poly.pdbx_strand_id
1 'polypeptide(L)' 'QARFVNAATGDFHLAKGSPAINSGTDLSAGFTTDMDGESRPAHHVFDIGAYEYSDSDGSVRVLKWIEHK' A
#
# COMPACT_ATOMS: atom_id res chain seq x y z
N GLN A 1 -2.40 12.88 -12.97
CA GLN A 1 -2.92 11.55 -13.35
C GLN A 1 -2.20 10.50 -12.52
N ALA A 2 -2.87 9.40 -12.17
CA ALA A 2 -2.24 8.29 -11.45
C ALA A 2 -1.03 7.74 -12.22
N ARG A 3 -0.01 7.30 -11.49
CA ARG A 3 1.18 6.65 -12.05
C ARG A 3 1.23 5.22 -11.53
N PHE A 4 1.42 4.27 -12.45
CA PHE A 4 1.50 2.85 -12.14
C PHE A 4 2.88 2.31 -12.45
N VAL A 5 3.25 1.19 -11.82
CA VAL A 5 4.51 0.50 -12.08
C VAL A 5 4.57 0.03 -13.54
N ASN A 6 3.55 -0.70 -14.01
CA ASN A 6 3.44 -1.07 -15.43
C ASN A 6 2.00 -1.41 -15.83
N ALA A 7 1.20 -0.38 -16.12
CA ALA A 7 -0.18 -0.56 -16.56
C ALA A 7 -0.31 -1.35 -17.88
N ALA A 8 0.70 -1.32 -18.75
CA ALA A 8 0.66 -2.04 -20.02
C ALA A 8 0.70 -3.57 -19.84
N THR A 9 1.25 -4.04 -18.73
CA THR A 9 1.28 -5.47 -18.35
C THR A 9 0.27 -5.82 -17.27
N GLY A 10 -0.59 -4.87 -16.87
CA GLY A 10 -1.59 -5.07 -15.82
C GLY A 10 -1.07 -4.88 -14.39
N ASP A 11 0.13 -4.35 -14.22
CA ASP A 11 0.67 -3.98 -12.91
C ASP A 11 0.20 -2.56 -12.55
N PHE A 12 -0.90 -2.50 -11.80
CA PHE A 12 -1.56 -1.27 -11.35
C PHE A 12 -1.14 -0.83 -9.95
N HIS A 13 -0.05 -1.36 -9.39
CA HIS A 13 0.51 -0.80 -8.17
C HIS A 13 0.95 0.64 -8.42
N LEU A 14 0.81 1.48 -7.41
CA LEU A 14 1.22 2.88 -7.52
C LEU A 14 2.73 2.97 -7.70
N ALA A 15 3.16 3.79 -8.65
CA ALA A 15 4.58 4.13 -8.79
C ALA A 15 4.92 5.35 -7.92
N LYS A 16 6.19 5.46 -7.53
CA LYS A 16 6.71 6.58 -6.77
C LYS A 16 6.31 7.93 -7.37
N GLY A 17 5.79 8.81 -6.52
CA GLY A 17 5.32 10.14 -6.92
C GLY A 17 3.98 10.14 -7.67
N SER A 18 3.22 9.03 -7.61
CA SER A 18 1.81 9.05 -8.04
C SER A 18 1.02 10.03 -7.17
N PRO A 19 0.19 10.91 -7.74
CA PRO A 19 -0.69 11.80 -6.97
C PRO A 19 -1.83 11.05 -6.27
N ALA A 20 -1.94 9.73 -6.46
CA ALA A 20 -2.87 8.89 -5.74
C ALA A 20 -2.39 8.51 -4.33
N ILE A 21 -1.09 8.68 -4.05
CA ILE A 21 -0.47 8.34 -2.77
C ILE A 21 -0.94 9.33 -1.69
N ASN A 22 -1.34 8.80 -0.53
CA ASN A 22 -1.87 9.50 0.64
C ASN A 22 -2.93 10.55 0.31
N SER A 23 -3.79 10.26 -0.68
CA SER A 23 -4.75 11.24 -1.23
C SER A 23 -6.20 10.75 -1.22
N GLY A 24 -6.44 9.57 -0.65
CA GLY A 24 -7.75 8.93 -0.55
C GLY A 24 -8.59 9.44 0.62
N THR A 25 -9.86 9.05 0.60
CA THR A 25 -10.79 9.25 1.73
C THR A 25 -10.72 8.06 2.65
N ASP A 26 -10.83 8.28 3.96
CA ASP A 26 -10.96 7.20 4.94
C ASP A 26 -12.29 6.46 4.73
N LEU A 27 -12.19 5.20 4.32
CA LEU A 27 -13.31 4.27 4.14
C LEU A 27 -13.17 3.03 5.04
N SER A 28 -12.43 3.15 6.14
CA SER A 28 -12.12 2.05 7.08
C SER A 28 -13.35 1.36 7.68
N ALA A 29 -14.52 1.99 7.62
CA ALA A 29 -15.80 1.40 8.02
C ALA A 29 -16.22 0.16 7.18
N GLY A 30 -15.71 0.04 5.95
CA GLY A 30 -16.04 -1.08 5.05
C GLY A 30 -14.84 -1.66 4.30
N PHE A 31 -13.71 -0.96 4.27
CA PHE A 31 -12.51 -1.38 3.55
C PHE A 31 -11.30 -1.30 4.46
N THR A 32 -10.81 -2.46 4.88
CA THR A 32 -9.68 -2.57 5.82
C THR A 32 -8.40 -3.03 5.15
N THR A 33 -8.48 -3.61 3.95
CA THR A 33 -7.31 -4.08 3.18
C THR A 33 -7.43 -3.74 1.70
N ASP A 34 -6.30 -3.71 1.01
CA ASP A 34 -6.20 -3.58 -0.44
C ASP A 34 -6.22 -4.94 -1.16
N MET A 35 -5.95 -4.95 -2.47
CA MET A 35 -5.97 -6.17 -3.28
C MET A 35 -4.79 -7.12 -3.05
N ASP A 36 -3.70 -6.65 -2.43
CA ASP A 36 -2.58 -7.51 -1.99
C ASP A 36 -2.77 -8.00 -0.56
N GLY A 37 -3.82 -7.54 0.11
CA GLY A 37 -4.10 -7.82 1.52
C GLY A 37 -3.38 -6.87 2.47
N GLU A 38 -2.78 -5.78 1.98
CA GLU A 38 -2.17 -4.78 2.85
C GLU A 38 -3.23 -3.93 3.54
N SER A 39 -2.97 -3.58 4.81
CA SER A 39 -3.91 -2.81 5.62
C SER A 39 -4.11 -1.40 5.05
N ARG A 40 -5.33 -0.87 5.18
CA ARG A 40 -5.67 0.50 4.78
C ARG A 40 -5.95 1.41 6.00
N PRO A 41 -5.34 2.60 6.08
CA PRO A 41 -4.23 3.06 5.23
C PRO A 41 -2.95 2.27 5.55
N ALA A 42 -2.10 2.02 4.56
CA ALA A 42 -0.80 1.40 4.83
C ALA A 42 0.16 2.42 5.45
N HIS A 43 0.02 3.69 5.03
CA HIS A 43 0.78 4.84 5.51
C HIS A 43 -0.12 5.85 6.25
N HIS A 44 -0.14 7.13 5.84
CA HIS A 44 -0.82 8.19 6.59
C HIS A 44 -2.30 8.32 6.24
N VAL A 45 -2.62 8.21 4.95
CA VAL A 45 -3.97 8.34 4.39
C VAL A 45 -4.16 7.23 3.39
N PHE A 46 -5.40 6.81 3.15
CA PHE A 46 -5.70 5.84 2.10
C PHE A 46 -5.09 6.28 0.77
N ASP A 47 -4.64 5.32 -0.02
CA ASP A 47 -4.29 5.58 -1.40
C ASP A 47 -5.52 5.45 -2.31
N ILE A 48 -5.62 6.33 -3.31
CA ILE A 48 -6.69 6.24 -4.31
C ILE A 48 -6.41 5.05 -5.24
N GLY A 49 -7.27 4.04 -5.17
CA GLY A 49 -7.25 2.91 -6.09
C GLY A 49 -7.27 1.56 -5.37
N ALA A 50 -6.96 0.51 -6.11
CA ALA A 50 -7.04 -0.88 -5.65
C ALA A 50 -5.88 -1.30 -4.71
N TYR A 51 -4.76 -0.59 -4.78
CA TYR A 51 -3.51 -0.91 -4.08
C TYR A 51 -3.04 0.27 -3.23
N GLU A 52 -2.49 -0.03 -2.07
CA GLU A 52 -1.66 0.90 -1.31
C GLU A 52 -0.23 0.91 -1.87
N TYR A 53 0.43 2.05 -1.78
CA TYR A 53 1.80 2.23 -2.22
C TYR A 53 2.75 1.63 -1.20
N SER A 54 3.45 0.57 -1.58
CA SER A 54 4.59 0.05 -0.82
C SER A 54 5.88 0.67 -1.35
N ASP A 55 6.56 1.46 -0.52
CA ASP A 55 7.97 1.76 -0.78
C ASP A 55 8.75 0.46 -0.58
N SER A 56 9.35 -0.05 -1.66
CA SER A 56 10.23 -1.23 -1.60
C SER A 56 11.55 -0.97 -0.85
N ASP A 57 11.74 0.22 -0.28
CA ASP A 57 12.75 0.48 0.75
C ASP A 57 12.33 -0.26 2.04
N GLY A 58 12.64 -1.56 2.03
CA GLY A 58 12.17 -2.55 2.95
C GLY A 58 12.19 -2.07 4.39
N SER A 59 10.99 -1.90 4.95
CA SER A 59 10.82 -2.08 6.38
C SER A 59 11.32 -3.49 6.68
N VAL A 60 12.54 -3.60 7.22
CA VAL A 60 13.02 -4.82 7.87
C VAL A 60 12.01 -5.07 8.97
N ARG A 61 11.05 -5.97 8.73
CA ARG A 61 10.22 -6.46 9.83
C ARG A 61 11.20 -7.22 10.72
N VAL A 62 11.60 -6.58 11.82
CA VAL A 62 12.20 -7.29 12.94
C VAL A 62 11.09 -8.22 13.43
N LEU A 63 11.01 -9.41 12.83
CA LEU A 63 10.26 -10.51 13.39
C LEU A 63 10.91 -10.73 14.75
N LYS A 64 10.20 -10.36 15.81
CA LYS A 64 10.63 -10.62 17.18
C LYS A 64 10.64 -12.14 17.33
N TRP A 65 11.78 -12.77 17.07
CA TRP A 65 12.05 -14.14 17.43
C TRP A 65 12.03 -14.21 18.95
N ILE A 66 10.88 -14.56 19.53
CA ILE A 66 10.83 -15.00 20.92
C ILE A 66 11.45 -16.40 20.91
N GLU A 67 12.73 -16.50 21.23
CA GLU A 67 13.30 -17.75 21.70
C GLU A 67 12.50 -18.18 22.93
N HIS A 68 11.64 -19.18 22.76
CA HIS A 68 11.20 -19.99 23.88
C HIS A 68 12.39 -20.87 24.27
N LYS A 69 13.02 -20.56 25.40
CA LYS A 69 13.80 -21.53 26.15
C LYS A 69 12.88 -22.26 27.12
#